data_AF-G7EYC9-F1
#
_entry.id   AF-G7EYC9-F1
#
_cell.length_a   1.000
_cell.length_b   1.000
_cell.length_c   1.000
_cell.angle_alpha   90.00
_cell.angle_beta   90.00
_cell.angle_gamma   90.00
#
_symmetry.space_group_name_H-M   'P 1'
#
loop_
_entity.id
_entity.type
_entity.pdbx_description
1 polymer ?
#
loop_
_entity_poly.entity_id
_entity_poly.type
_entity_poly.pdbx_seq_one_letter_code
_entity_poly.pdbx_strand_id
1 'polypeptide(L)'
;MLKQLIGSLSIKVLSSLAIFILIQIIVYVVINERTDKIEQASKNVLNINGLSVVVFEINKDILQIQRDISVYGVSGSEVIFDKIKSTHQSIQARLIEAQQRIQQPEIKNSLNAMQSLVLNYGKSIDSLKKRYDEKSKIIEQQLPNTYELALTTLASRDGETARLDKDLLLFQLKDHWHHLYRNSILFLTQRDYAKRSQVKQRLKLIKQLTNSGATNKMIGQNKVEQLNSLTTKFESLFAQAIQANRNYLTLSNIVIAGDSVEFSALAKKLQEDALLLLSDISQTSQESINAAQTVIQVSLFLSVTLFILFALFFHFHIIKAINRLTVSFRSFLNGDFSANIADINREDEIGFLAQAANKFRVLNERLVEAKKRQRKHPESNLNF
;
A
#
# COMPACT_ATOMS: atom_id res chain seq x y z
N MET A 1 -20.08 -59.49 -26.67
CA MET A 1 -19.24 -59.01 -25.56
C MET A 1 -19.68 -57.66 -25.00
N LEU A 2 -19.84 -56.58 -25.79
CA LEU A 2 -20.27 -55.27 -25.27
C LEU A 2 -21.64 -55.27 -24.53
N LYS A 3 -22.64 -56.00 -25.05
CA LYS A 3 -23.97 -56.13 -24.38
C LYS A 3 -23.92 -56.84 -23.02
N GLN A 4 -23.07 -57.85 -22.87
CA GLN A 4 -22.88 -58.56 -21.59
C GLN A 4 -22.12 -57.69 -20.57
N LEU A 5 -21.17 -56.86 -21.05
CA LEU A 5 -20.47 -55.88 -20.21
C LEU A 5 -21.43 -54.78 -19.70
N ILE A 6 -22.31 -54.25 -20.55
CA ILE A 6 -23.28 -53.21 -20.13
C ILE A 6 -24.38 -53.77 -19.19
N GLY A 7 -24.67 -55.07 -19.28
CA GLY A 7 -25.61 -55.76 -18.41
C GLY A 7 -25.10 -56.01 -16.98
N SER A 8 -23.78 -56.07 -16.79
CA SER A 8 -23.11 -56.42 -15.53
C SER A 8 -23.47 -55.47 -14.39
N LEU A 9 -23.84 -56.05 -13.25
CA LEU A 9 -24.12 -55.37 -12.00
C LEU A 9 -22.86 -54.67 -11.46
N SER A 10 -21.71 -55.33 -11.57
CA SER A 10 -20.41 -54.77 -11.16
C SER A 10 -20.12 -53.46 -11.90
N ILE A 11 -20.29 -53.45 -13.22
CA ILE A 11 -20.07 -52.25 -14.05
C ILE A 11 -21.03 -51.12 -13.67
N LYS A 12 -22.31 -51.41 -13.44
CA LYS A 12 -23.29 -50.39 -13.00
C LYS A 12 -22.91 -49.75 -11.67
N VAL A 13 -22.47 -50.56 -10.70
CA VAL A 13 -22.00 -50.07 -9.39
C VAL A 13 -20.72 -49.23 -9.56
N LEU A 14 -19.75 -49.73 -10.33
CA LEU A 14 -18.48 -49.05 -10.57
C LEU A 14 -18.66 -47.73 -11.32
N SER A 15 -19.57 -47.68 -12.29
CA SER A 15 -19.93 -46.46 -13.02
C SER A 15 -20.57 -45.41 -12.11
N SER A 16 -21.48 -45.80 -11.22
CA SER A 16 -22.07 -44.87 -10.24
C SER A 16 -21.02 -44.27 -9.31
N LEU A 17 -20.09 -45.10 -8.84
CA LEU A 17 -18.98 -44.65 -7.99
C LEU A 17 -18.02 -43.74 -8.77
N ALA A 18 -17.71 -44.08 -10.02
CA ALA A 18 -16.84 -43.26 -10.88
C ALA A 18 -17.45 -41.89 -11.16
N ILE A 19 -18.76 -41.81 -11.42
CA ILE A 19 -19.48 -40.53 -11.61
C ILE A 19 -19.41 -39.70 -10.33
N PHE A 20 -19.64 -40.31 -9.17
CA PHE A 20 -19.54 -39.60 -7.90
C PHE A 20 -18.14 -39.02 -7.67
N ILE A 21 -17.09 -39.82 -7.88
CA ILE A 21 -15.69 -39.38 -7.76
C ILE A 21 -15.39 -38.24 -8.74
N LEU A 22 -15.86 -38.33 -9.98
CA LEU A 22 -15.66 -37.30 -10.99
C LEU A 22 -16.29 -35.97 -10.58
N ILE A 23 -17.50 -35.99 -10.01
CA ILE A 23 -18.15 -34.80 -9.44
C ILE A 23 -17.28 -34.20 -8.32
N GLN A 24 -16.74 -35.03 -7.41
CA GLN A 24 -15.89 -34.55 -6.32
C GLN A 24 -14.57 -33.95 -6.81
N ILE A 25 -13.96 -34.53 -7.85
CA ILE A 25 -12.74 -33.99 -8.48
C ILE A 25 -13.02 -32.60 -9.07
N ILE A 26 -14.13 -32.44 -9.81
CA ILE A 26 -14.51 -31.14 -10.39
C ILE A 26 -14.70 -30.09 -9.29
N VAL A 27 -15.42 -30.42 -8.22
CA VAL A 27 -15.60 -29.51 -7.08
C VAL A 27 -14.26 -29.11 -6.47
N TYR A 28 -13.38 -30.09 -6.22
CA TYR A 28 -12.07 -29.84 -5.64
C TYR A 28 -11.25 -28.86 -6.49
N VAL A 29 -11.19 -29.08 -7.81
CA VAL A 29 -10.44 -28.20 -8.72
C VAL A 29 -10.99 -26.77 -8.69
N VAL A 30 -12.31 -26.61 -8.77
CA VAL A 30 -12.94 -25.28 -8.74
C VAL A 30 -12.71 -24.58 -7.39
N ILE A 31 -12.86 -25.28 -6.27
CA ILE A 31 -12.63 -24.70 -4.94
C ILE A 31 -11.17 -24.28 -4.79
N ASN A 32 -10.22 -25.12 -5.22
CA ASN A 32 -8.80 -24.83 -5.08
C ASN A 32 -8.42 -23.55 -5.85
N GLU A 33 -8.80 -23.46 -7.13
CA GLU A 33 -8.52 -22.28 -7.96
C GLU A 33 -9.14 -20.99 -7.37
N ARG A 34 -10.35 -21.08 -6.82
CA ARG A 34 -11.04 -19.93 -6.22
C ARG A 34 -10.43 -19.53 -4.88
N THR A 35 -9.98 -20.49 -4.09
CA THR A 35 -9.31 -20.25 -2.81
C THR A 35 -7.99 -19.50 -3.01
N ASP A 36 -7.20 -19.89 -4.02
CA ASP A 36 -5.96 -19.20 -4.39
C ASP A 36 -6.21 -17.73 -4.74
N LYS A 37 -7.29 -17.44 -5.49
CA LYS A 37 -7.69 -16.07 -5.85
C LYS A 37 -8.09 -15.26 -4.61
N ILE A 38 -8.84 -15.86 -3.69
CA ILE A 38 -9.25 -15.20 -2.42
C ILE A 38 -8.02 -14.94 -1.54
N GLU A 39 -7.07 -15.87 -1.46
CA GLU A 39 -5.83 -15.67 -0.69
C GLU A 39 -5.00 -14.51 -1.25
N GLN A 40 -4.85 -14.45 -2.58
CA GLN A 40 -4.17 -13.33 -3.24
C GLN A 40 -4.90 -12.00 -3.02
N ALA A 41 -6.23 -11.98 -3.12
CA ALA A 41 -7.05 -10.81 -2.82
C ALA A 41 -6.84 -10.34 -1.38
N SER A 42 -6.84 -11.25 -0.41
CA SER A 42 -6.60 -10.94 1.01
C SER A 42 -5.20 -10.34 1.24
N LYS A 43 -4.15 -10.93 0.65
CA LYS A 43 -2.78 -10.38 0.71
C LYS A 43 -2.71 -8.97 0.11
N ASN A 44 -3.38 -8.75 -1.03
CA ASN A 44 -3.43 -7.44 -1.66
C ASN A 44 -4.15 -6.41 -0.78
N VAL A 45 -5.27 -6.76 -0.15
CA VAL A 45 -6.00 -5.88 0.77
C VAL A 45 -5.13 -5.43 1.95
N LEU A 46 -4.40 -6.36 2.58
CA LEU A 46 -3.50 -6.03 3.70
C LEU A 46 -2.39 -5.07 3.25
N ASN A 47 -1.78 -5.32 2.09
CA ASN A 47 -0.72 -4.46 1.57
C ASN A 47 -1.22 -3.06 1.19
N ILE A 48 -2.39 -2.96 0.55
CA ILE A 48 -2.97 -1.68 0.12
C ILE A 48 -3.44 -0.85 1.33
N ASN A 49 -4.09 -1.47 2.32
CA ASN A 49 -4.47 -0.77 3.55
C ASN A 49 -3.25 -0.24 4.32
N GLY A 50 -2.21 -1.06 4.46
CA GLY A 50 -0.95 -0.64 5.08
C GLY A 50 -0.31 0.54 4.32
N LEU A 51 -0.37 0.51 2.99
CA LEU A 51 0.12 1.60 2.15
C LEU A 51 -0.61 2.93 2.41
N SER A 52 -1.94 2.94 2.49
CA SER A 52 -2.70 4.18 2.72
C SER A 52 -2.32 4.86 4.03
N VAL A 53 -2.08 4.07 5.09
CA VAL A 53 -1.59 4.58 6.38
C VAL A 53 -0.19 5.19 6.23
N VAL A 54 0.74 4.45 5.61
CA VAL A 54 2.12 4.91 5.39
C VAL A 54 2.15 6.22 4.60
N VAL A 55 1.37 6.31 3.53
CA VAL A 55 1.28 7.51 2.67
C VAL A 55 0.69 8.70 3.42
N PHE A 56 -0.34 8.47 4.24
CA PHE A 56 -0.93 9.51 5.09
C PHE A 56 0.09 10.06 6.11
N GLU A 57 0.84 9.18 6.77
CA GLU A 57 1.88 9.59 7.71
C GLU A 57 3.01 10.36 7.02
N ILE A 58 3.46 9.88 5.87
CA ILE A 58 4.46 10.60 5.07
C ILE A 58 3.95 11.99 4.69
N ASN A 59 2.69 12.12 4.27
CA ASN A 59 2.12 13.41 3.91
C ASN A 59 2.12 14.38 5.12
N LYS A 60 1.75 13.88 6.31
CA LYS A 60 1.85 14.66 7.56
C LYS A 60 3.29 15.13 7.82
N ASP A 61 4.27 14.26 7.56
CA ASP A 61 5.67 14.57 7.80
C ASP A 61 6.24 15.57 6.78
N ILE A 62 5.77 15.56 5.52
CA ILE A 62 6.07 16.61 4.53
C ILE A 62 5.55 17.97 5.01
N LEU A 63 4.30 18.01 5.48
CA LEU A 63 3.72 19.24 6.06
C LEU A 63 4.50 19.69 7.32
N GLN A 64 5.00 18.73 8.11
CA GLN A 64 5.83 19.04 9.26
C GLN A 64 7.19 19.64 8.84
N ILE A 65 7.83 19.13 7.78
CA ILE A 65 9.05 19.74 7.24
C ILE A 65 8.78 21.20 6.83
N GLN A 66 7.67 21.48 6.16
CA GLN A 66 7.33 22.85 5.76
C GLN A 66 7.19 23.80 6.97
N ARG A 67 6.59 23.32 8.07
CA ARG A 67 6.52 24.08 9.34
C ARG A 67 7.91 24.28 9.93
N ASP A 68 8.70 23.23 10.01
CA ASP A 68 10.05 23.28 10.57
C ASP A 68 10.95 24.22 9.75
N ILE A 69 10.79 24.28 8.41
CA ILE A 69 11.47 25.23 7.53
C ILE A 69 11.09 26.67 7.87
N SER A 70 9.81 26.93 8.17
CA SER A 70 9.36 28.25 8.58
C SER A 70 9.99 28.67 9.91
N VAL A 71 10.11 27.75 10.86
CA VAL A 71 10.79 28.00 12.16
C VAL A 71 12.30 28.18 11.96
N TYR A 72 12.93 27.36 11.12
CA TYR A 72 14.35 27.50 10.76
C TYR A 72 14.63 28.86 10.12
N GLY A 73 13.74 29.34 9.24
CA GLY A 73 13.91 30.63 8.58
C GLY A 73 13.93 31.86 9.48
N VAL A 74 13.38 31.72 10.69
CA VAL A 74 13.40 32.75 11.75
C VAL A 74 14.55 32.52 12.73
N SER A 75 14.81 31.27 13.12
CA SER A 75 15.74 30.94 14.20
C SER A 75 17.18 30.64 13.76
N GLY A 76 17.38 30.14 12.55
CA GLY A 76 18.68 29.60 12.09
C GLY A 76 19.17 28.39 12.87
N SER A 77 18.28 27.71 13.62
CA SER A 77 18.68 26.62 14.51
C SER A 77 19.13 25.37 13.75
N GLU A 78 20.37 24.93 13.98
CA GLU A 78 20.92 23.71 13.36
C GLU A 78 20.11 22.47 13.76
N VAL A 79 19.65 22.41 15.02
CA VAL A 79 18.82 21.31 15.53
C VAL A 79 17.52 21.15 14.71
N ILE A 80 16.92 22.27 14.30
CA ILE A 80 15.72 22.25 13.45
C ILE A 80 16.07 21.80 12.04
N PHE A 81 17.22 22.22 11.51
CA PHE A 81 17.69 21.79 10.19
C PHE A 81 18.00 20.29 10.16
N ASP A 82 18.61 19.74 11.20
CA ASP A 82 18.87 18.31 11.35
C ASP A 82 17.55 17.51 11.44
N LYS A 83 16.55 18.06 12.13
CA LYS A 83 15.20 17.48 12.18
C LYS A 83 14.54 17.45 10.80
N ILE A 84 14.69 18.50 9.99
CA ILE A 84 14.19 18.54 8.60
C ILE A 84 14.85 17.43 7.77
N LYS A 85 16.18 17.29 7.85
CA LYS A 85 16.93 16.27 7.11
C LYS A 85 16.58 14.85 7.52
N SER A 86 16.53 14.57 8.83
CA SER A 86 16.17 13.23 9.33
C SER A 86 14.74 12.85 8.96
N THR A 87 13.80 13.79 9.02
CA THR A 87 12.40 13.56 8.59
C THR A 87 12.34 13.25 7.08
N HIS A 88 13.07 14.01 6.26
CA HIS A 88 13.17 13.76 4.81
C HIS A 88 13.74 12.37 4.49
N GLN A 89 14.82 11.97 5.15
CA GLN A 89 15.42 10.64 4.99
C GLN A 89 14.46 9.51 5.39
N SER A 90 13.73 9.69 6.50
CA SER A 90 12.71 8.74 6.95
C SER A 90 11.57 8.58 5.94
N ILE A 91 11.11 9.68 5.34
CA ILE A 91 10.10 9.65 4.27
C ILE A 91 10.63 8.86 3.07
N GLN A 92 11.86 9.14 2.64
CA GLN A 92 12.47 8.46 1.50
C GLN A 92 12.57 6.94 1.72
N ALA A 93 12.99 6.52 2.92
CA ALA A 93 13.09 5.11 3.27
C ALA A 93 11.72 4.40 3.26
N ARG A 94 10.70 5.02 3.86
CA ARG A 94 9.34 4.46 3.92
C ARG A 94 8.69 4.35 2.54
N LEU A 95 8.94 5.29 1.62
CA LEU A 95 8.46 5.19 0.24
C LEU A 95 9.12 4.03 -0.52
N ILE A 96 10.43 3.85 -0.37
CA ILE A 96 11.16 2.73 -0.99
C ILE A 96 10.62 1.38 -0.47
N GLU A 97 10.40 1.28 0.84
CA GLU A 97 9.82 0.08 1.44
C GLU A 97 8.40 -0.18 0.93
N ALA A 98 7.56 0.85 0.82
CA ALA A 98 6.22 0.74 0.25
C ALA A 98 6.25 0.25 -1.21
N GLN A 99 7.19 0.76 -2.02
CA GLN A 99 7.37 0.33 -3.41
C GLN A 99 7.74 -1.15 -3.56
N GLN A 100 8.47 -1.72 -2.61
CA GLN A 100 8.87 -3.13 -2.65
C GLN A 100 7.73 -4.08 -2.32
N ARG A 101 6.78 -3.65 -1.48
CA ARG A 101 5.65 -4.47 -1.02
C ARG A 101 4.49 -4.52 -2.01
N ILE A 102 4.38 -3.52 -2.89
CA ILE A 102 3.29 -3.35 -3.84
C ILE A 102 3.66 -3.92 -5.21
N GLN A 103 2.79 -4.78 -5.74
CA GLN A 103 2.96 -5.39 -7.07
C GLN A 103 2.09 -4.73 -8.14
N GLN A 104 1.05 -4.00 -7.73
CA GLN A 104 0.07 -3.40 -8.62
C GLN A 104 0.69 -2.23 -9.42
N PRO A 105 0.68 -2.28 -10.77
CA PRO A 105 1.35 -1.28 -11.60
C PRO A 105 0.88 0.15 -11.37
N GLU A 106 -0.43 0.34 -11.19
CA GLU A 106 -1.06 1.65 -11.00
C GLU A 106 -0.54 2.35 -9.74
N ILE A 107 -0.59 1.63 -8.61
CA ILE A 107 -0.09 2.12 -7.32
C ILE A 107 1.44 2.34 -7.38
N LYS A 108 2.17 1.43 -8.03
CA LYS A 108 3.62 1.54 -8.18
C LYS A 108 4.03 2.79 -8.96
N ASN A 109 3.30 3.15 -10.01
CA ASN A 109 3.55 4.37 -10.77
C ASN A 109 3.34 5.64 -9.92
N SER A 110 2.25 5.69 -9.14
CA SER A 110 2.00 6.79 -8.20
C SER A 110 3.10 6.91 -7.15
N LEU A 111 3.54 5.77 -6.57
CA LEU A 111 4.67 5.74 -5.64
C LEU A 111 5.97 6.23 -6.27
N ASN A 112 6.25 5.88 -7.53
CA ASN A 112 7.44 6.37 -8.25
C ASN A 112 7.41 7.88 -8.46
N ALA A 113 6.24 8.44 -8.78
CA ALA A 113 6.06 9.89 -8.90
C ALA A 113 6.33 10.57 -7.54
N MET A 114 5.75 10.05 -6.46
CA MET A 114 5.97 10.56 -5.10
C MET A 114 7.44 10.48 -4.68
N GLN A 115 8.12 9.38 -4.96
CA GLN A 115 9.55 9.22 -4.71
C GLN A 115 10.39 10.26 -5.47
N SER A 116 10.07 10.49 -6.75
CA SER A 116 10.77 11.49 -7.57
C SER A 116 10.60 12.90 -7.00
N LEU A 117 9.40 13.22 -6.52
CA LEU A 117 9.11 14.50 -5.89
C LEU A 117 9.88 14.66 -4.56
N VAL A 118 9.93 13.63 -3.73
CA VAL A 118 10.72 13.63 -2.48
C VAL A 118 12.21 13.79 -2.74
N LEU A 119 12.75 13.20 -3.82
CA LEU A 119 14.14 13.42 -4.22
C LEU A 119 14.41 14.88 -4.61
N ASN A 120 13.48 15.51 -5.34
CA ASN A 120 13.59 16.93 -5.68
C ASN A 120 13.45 17.82 -4.44
N TYR A 121 12.56 17.46 -3.52
CA TYR A 121 12.40 18.10 -2.23
C TYR A 121 13.71 18.13 -1.44
N GLY A 122 14.47 17.03 -1.45
CA GLY A 122 15.79 16.94 -0.84
C GLY A 122 16.79 17.95 -1.40
N LYS A 123 16.84 18.13 -2.73
CA LYS A 123 17.71 19.14 -3.37
C LYS A 123 17.36 20.57 -2.93
N SER A 124 16.07 20.84 -2.75
CA SER A 124 15.58 22.12 -2.23
C SER A 124 15.98 22.32 -0.77
N ILE A 125 15.89 21.28 0.07
CA ILE A 125 16.36 21.29 1.47
C ILE A 125 17.87 21.57 1.54
N ASP A 126 18.68 20.91 0.72
CA ASP A 126 20.13 21.12 0.71
C ASP A 126 20.50 22.56 0.30
N SER A 127 19.74 23.14 -0.64
CA SER A 127 19.90 24.54 -1.05
C SER A 127 19.43 25.54 0.02
N LEU A 128 18.52 25.13 0.91
CA LEU A 128 17.91 26.00 1.91
C LEU A 128 18.93 26.56 2.90
N LYS A 129 19.80 25.70 3.45
CA LYS A 129 20.83 26.11 4.41
C LYS A 129 21.79 27.12 3.80
N LYS A 130 22.31 26.83 2.61
CA LYS A 130 23.21 27.74 1.88
C LYS A 130 22.58 29.13 1.71
N ARG A 131 21.32 29.21 1.28
CA ARG A 131 20.61 30.49 1.10
C ARG A 131 20.34 31.20 2.42
N TYR A 132 20.08 30.45 3.48
CA TYR A 132 19.93 31.00 4.83
C TYR A 132 21.26 31.62 5.30
N ASP A 133 22.37 30.90 5.18
CA ASP A 133 23.69 31.35 5.62
C ASP A 133 24.14 32.60 4.84
N GLU A 134 23.92 32.63 3.53
CA GLU A 134 24.16 33.81 2.68
C GLU A 134 23.35 35.03 3.16
N LYS A 135 22.06 34.83 3.45
CA LYS A 135 21.18 35.87 3.99
C LYS A 135 21.65 36.35 5.36
N SER A 136 21.87 35.44 6.31
CA SER A 136 22.30 35.74 7.68
C SER A 136 23.62 36.49 7.70
N LYS A 137 24.61 36.05 6.92
CA LYS A 137 25.92 36.71 6.85
C LYS A 137 25.79 38.19 6.49
N ILE A 138 24.93 38.54 5.54
CA ILE A 138 24.74 39.94 5.15
C ILE A 138 23.96 40.71 6.23
N ILE A 139 22.85 40.16 6.73
CA ILE A 139 21.92 40.86 7.62
C ILE A 139 22.45 40.98 9.05
N GLU A 140 23.05 39.91 9.57
CA GLU A 140 23.42 39.77 10.99
C GLU A 140 24.90 40.07 11.25
N GLN A 141 25.73 40.16 10.22
CA GLN A 141 27.17 40.44 10.39
C GLN A 141 27.60 41.66 9.56
N GLN A 142 27.45 41.64 8.23
CA GLN A 142 28.05 42.67 7.38
C GLN A 142 27.38 44.04 7.51
N LEU A 143 26.04 44.10 7.57
CA LEU A 143 25.30 45.34 7.79
C LEU A 143 25.60 45.95 9.18
N PRO A 144 25.49 45.21 10.30
CA PRO A 144 25.86 45.72 11.63
C PRO A 144 27.31 46.19 11.68
N ASN A 145 28.26 45.41 11.17
CA ASN A 145 29.67 45.79 11.19
C ASN A 145 29.93 47.09 10.40
N THR A 146 29.26 47.28 9.26
CA THR A 146 29.41 48.52 8.47
C THR A 146 28.82 49.73 9.20
N TYR A 147 27.69 49.52 9.89
CA TYR A 147 27.07 50.54 10.74
C TYR A 147 27.96 50.92 11.95
N GLU A 148 28.48 49.93 12.68
CA GLU A 148 29.37 50.16 13.84
C GLU A 148 30.68 50.85 13.44
N LEU A 149 31.26 50.48 12.30
CA LEU A 149 32.43 51.18 11.75
C LEU A 149 32.12 52.65 11.45
N ALA A 150 30.94 52.96 10.90
CA ALA A 150 30.54 54.33 10.63
C ALA A 150 30.38 55.14 11.93
N LEU A 151 29.76 54.57 12.97
CA LEU A 151 29.67 55.22 14.27
C LEU A 151 31.03 55.43 14.94
N THR A 152 31.94 54.46 14.81
CA THR A 152 33.31 54.56 15.32
C THR A 152 34.09 55.67 14.62
N THR A 153 33.99 55.77 13.29
CA THR A 153 34.56 56.89 12.52
C THR A 153 34.03 58.25 13.02
N LEU A 154 32.74 58.34 13.33
CA LEU A 154 32.10 59.55 13.88
C LEU A 154 32.38 59.80 15.38
N ALA A 155 32.94 58.84 16.11
CA ALA A 155 33.26 58.98 17.54
C ALA A 155 34.68 59.50 17.80
N SER A 156 35.59 59.35 16.83
CA SER A 156 36.99 59.77 16.96
C SER A 156 37.12 61.30 17.13
N ARG A 157 37.43 61.75 18.35
CA ARG A 157 37.79 63.14 18.66
C ARG A 157 39.22 63.41 18.20
N ASP A 158 39.38 64.08 17.07
CA ASP A 158 40.65 64.75 16.78
C ASP A 158 40.77 65.90 17.78
N GLY A 159 41.93 66.03 18.42
CA GLY A 159 42.19 66.82 19.64
C GLY A 159 42.03 68.34 19.56
N GLU A 160 41.04 68.84 18.82
CA GLU A 160 40.67 70.25 18.77
C GLU A 160 39.48 70.55 19.69
N THR A 161 39.56 71.72 20.32
CA THR A 161 38.57 72.34 21.21
C THR A 161 37.15 72.20 20.68
N ALA A 162 36.23 71.76 21.54
CA ALA A 162 34.81 71.56 21.21
C ALA A 162 34.20 72.81 20.56
N ARG A 163 33.85 72.71 19.28
CA ARG A 163 33.00 73.67 18.57
C ARG A 163 31.58 73.11 18.53
N LEU A 164 30.62 73.85 19.07
CA LEU A 164 29.19 73.49 19.10
C LEU A 164 28.67 72.99 17.75
N ASP A 165 29.10 73.62 16.64
CA ASP A 165 28.69 73.24 15.28
C ASP A 165 29.23 71.87 14.85
N LYS A 166 30.46 71.51 15.26
CA LYS A 166 31.06 70.21 14.98
C LYS A 166 30.32 69.12 15.75
N ASP A 167 30.00 69.36 17.02
CA ASP A 167 29.26 68.41 17.84
C ASP A 167 27.83 68.20 17.31
N LEU A 168 27.16 69.27 16.88
CA LEU A 168 25.83 69.18 16.24
C LEU A 168 25.88 68.38 14.93
N LEU A 169 26.87 68.62 14.07
CA LEU A 169 27.04 67.88 12.83
C LEU A 169 27.28 66.38 13.08
N LEU A 170 28.17 66.05 14.02
CA LEU A 170 28.44 64.66 14.39
C LEU A 170 27.20 63.97 14.96
N PHE A 171 26.40 64.69 15.75
CA PHE A 171 25.13 64.19 16.26
C PHE A 171 24.13 63.90 15.13
N GLN A 172 23.95 64.83 14.18
CA GLN A 172 23.05 64.63 13.04
C GLN A 172 23.45 63.46 12.15
N LEU A 173 24.76 63.29 11.88
CA LEU A 173 25.25 62.15 11.11
C LEU A 173 25.00 60.83 11.83
N LYS A 174 25.26 60.77 13.14
CA LYS A 174 24.97 59.58 13.96
C LYS A 174 23.48 59.24 13.95
N ASP A 175 22.61 60.23 14.17
CA ASP A 175 21.15 60.06 14.10
C ASP A 175 20.71 59.44 12.77
N HIS A 176 21.23 59.94 11.66
CA HIS A 176 20.91 59.38 10.35
C HIS A 176 21.42 57.95 10.16
N TRP A 177 22.59 57.59 10.69
CA TRP A 177 23.08 56.21 10.69
C TRP A 177 22.22 55.28 11.56
N HIS A 178 21.78 55.73 12.74
CA HIS A 178 20.84 54.98 13.59
C HIS A 178 19.53 54.71 12.85
N HIS A 179 18.94 55.74 12.24
CA HIS A 179 17.71 55.61 11.47
C HIS A 179 17.89 54.74 10.22
N LEU A 180 19.01 54.86 9.52
CA LEU A 180 19.35 54.04 8.37
C LEU A 180 19.37 52.56 8.76
N TYR A 181 20.16 52.20 9.77
CA TYR A 181 20.29 50.81 10.22
C TYR A 181 18.96 50.26 10.74
N ARG A 182 18.27 50.99 11.62
CA ARG A 182 16.96 50.59 12.15
C ARG A 182 15.95 50.34 11.03
N ASN A 183 15.84 51.26 10.07
CA ASN A 183 14.89 51.12 8.96
C ASN A 183 15.26 49.96 8.02
N SER A 184 16.56 49.70 7.82
CA SER A 184 17.03 48.53 7.07
C SER A 184 16.60 47.22 7.75
N ILE A 185 16.79 47.10 9.07
CA ILE A 185 16.39 45.89 9.81
C ILE A 185 14.86 45.72 9.79
N LEU A 186 14.08 46.77 10.03
CA LEU A 186 12.62 46.72 9.96
C LEU A 186 12.10 46.28 8.59
N PHE A 187 12.71 46.78 7.51
CA PHE A 187 12.38 46.33 6.16
C PHE A 187 12.72 44.84 5.95
N LEU A 188 13.94 44.43 6.31
CA LEU A 188 14.46 43.11 5.99
C LEU A 188 13.83 41.99 6.84
N THR A 189 13.50 42.27 8.10
CA THR A 189 13.01 41.26 9.05
C THR A 189 11.50 41.32 9.26
N GLN A 190 10.92 42.51 9.35
CA GLN A 190 9.48 42.71 9.62
C GLN A 190 8.66 43.01 8.36
N ARG A 191 9.31 43.14 7.20
CA ARG A 191 8.66 43.46 5.91
C ARG A 191 7.90 44.78 5.93
N ASP A 192 8.36 45.75 6.72
CA ASP A 192 7.81 47.11 6.67
C ASP A 192 8.25 47.80 5.38
N TYR A 193 7.46 47.62 4.30
CA TYR A 193 7.77 48.10 2.96
C TYR A 193 7.96 49.63 2.89
N ALA A 194 7.33 50.38 3.80
CA ALA A 194 7.51 51.82 3.88
C ALA A 194 8.95 52.19 4.26
N LYS A 195 9.68 51.34 4.99
CA LYS A 195 11.07 51.61 5.38
C LYS A 195 12.06 51.56 4.22
N ARG A 196 11.74 50.88 3.12
CA ARG A 196 12.63 50.82 1.95
C ARG A 196 12.89 52.19 1.34
N SER A 197 11.85 53.01 1.18
CA SER A 197 12.01 54.38 0.68
C SER A 197 12.74 55.26 1.69
N GLN A 198 12.46 55.08 2.99
CA GLN A 198 13.16 55.80 4.07
C GLN A 198 14.66 55.47 4.12
N VAL A 199 15.07 54.22 3.89
CA VAL A 199 16.49 53.83 3.77
C VAL A 199 17.17 54.61 2.63
N LYS A 200 16.55 54.65 1.44
CA LYS A 200 17.07 55.43 0.31
C LYS A 200 17.19 56.92 0.63
N GLN A 201 16.19 57.48 1.29
CA GLN A 201 16.20 58.88 1.70
C GLN A 201 17.32 59.16 2.71
N ARG A 202 17.51 58.30 3.72
CA ARG A 202 18.59 58.43 4.71
C ARG A 202 19.96 58.32 4.07
N LEU A 203 20.17 57.37 3.16
CA LEU A 203 21.42 57.27 2.38
C LEU A 203 21.72 58.56 1.61
N LYS A 204 20.70 59.15 0.96
CA LYS A 204 20.83 60.44 0.26
C LYS A 204 21.22 61.57 1.22
N LEU A 205 20.55 61.68 2.37
CA LEU A 205 20.84 62.71 3.37
C LEU A 205 22.26 62.56 3.96
N ILE A 206 22.68 61.33 4.27
CA ILE A 206 24.05 61.05 4.75
C ILE A 206 25.08 61.49 3.70
N LYS A 207 24.88 61.14 2.41
CA LYS A 207 25.77 61.57 1.32
C LYS A 207 25.81 63.09 1.19
N GLN A 208 24.66 63.77 1.27
CA GLN A 208 24.57 65.23 1.17
C GLN A 208 25.30 65.93 2.32
N LEU A 209 25.07 65.49 3.56
CA LEU A 209 25.73 66.06 4.74
C LEU A 209 27.21 65.75 4.75
N THR A 210 27.62 64.52 4.42
CA THR A 210 29.04 64.11 4.41
C THR A 210 29.86 64.89 3.39
N ASN A 211 29.29 65.16 2.20
CA ASN A 211 29.97 65.86 1.10
C ASN A 211 29.86 67.39 1.17
N SER A 212 29.27 67.95 2.22
CA SER A 212 29.20 69.40 2.37
C SER A 212 30.60 69.99 2.59
N GLY A 213 30.87 71.17 1.99
CA GLY A 213 32.15 71.86 2.19
C GLY A 213 32.42 72.22 3.66
N ALA A 214 31.35 72.42 4.45
CA ALA A 214 31.45 72.64 5.90
C ALA A 214 31.91 71.38 6.63
N THR A 215 31.37 70.22 6.26
CA THR A 215 31.75 68.92 6.83
C THR A 215 33.23 68.62 6.60
N ASN A 216 33.73 68.78 5.37
CA ASN A 216 35.14 68.55 5.07
C ASN A 216 36.07 69.42 5.94
N LYS A 217 35.70 70.69 6.18
CA LYS A 217 36.45 71.59 7.08
C LYS A 217 36.40 71.16 8.55
N MET A 218 35.30 70.56 9.00
CA MET A 218 35.07 70.21 10.42
C MET A 218 35.63 68.85 10.84
N ILE A 219 35.58 67.85 9.95
CA ILE A 219 35.99 66.47 10.27
C ILE A 219 37.18 65.97 9.43
N GLY A 220 37.63 66.76 8.45
CA GLY A 220 38.76 66.43 7.59
C GLY A 220 38.41 65.46 6.45
N GLN A 221 39.19 65.57 5.37
CA GLN A 221 38.97 64.84 4.12
C GLN A 221 39.02 63.32 4.30
N ASN A 222 39.97 62.82 5.09
CA ASN A 222 40.12 61.38 5.32
C ASN A 222 38.84 60.75 5.93
N LYS A 223 38.21 61.43 6.90
CA LYS A 223 36.96 60.94 7.51
C LYS A 223 35.79 61.02 6.53
N VAL A 224 35.71 62.09 5.74
CA VAL A 224 34.71 62.24 4.67
C VAL A 224 34.80 61.09 3.67
N GLU A 225 36.01 60.77 3.19
CA GLU A 225 36.25 59.67 2.25
C GLU A 225 35.89 58.31 2.87
N GLN A 226 36.26 58.07 4.13
CA GLN A 226 35.92 56.84 4.84
C GLN A 226 34.40 56.68 5.01
N LEU A 227 33.69 57.76 5.39
CA LEU A 227 32.22 57.76 5.54
C LEU A 227 31.51 57.54 4.20
N ASN A 228 32.01 58.12 3.11
CA ASN A 228 31.48 57.89 1.77
C ASN A 228 31.64 56.42 1.33
N SER A 229 32.82 55.83 1.60
CA SER A 229 33.08 54.42 1.35
C SER A 229 32.13 53.52 2.15
N LEU A 230 31.97 53.78 3.45
CA LEU A 230 31.04 53.03 4.31
C LEU A 230 29.58 53.19 3.88
N THR A 231 29.17 54.39 3.47
CA THR A 231 27.81 54.65 2.97
C THR A 231 27.53 53.85 1.70
N THR A 232 28.49 53.83 0.77
CA THR A 232 28.39 53.07 -0.50
C THR A 232 28.38 51.56 -0.24
N LYS A 233 29.24 51.10 0.69
CA LYS A 233 29.26 49.70 1.13
C LYS A 233 27.93 49.30 1.77
N PHE A 234 27.37 50.12 2.65
CA PHE A 234 26.08 49.86 3.29
C PHE A 234 24.95 49.78 2.26
N GLU A 235 24.90 50.71 1.30
CA GLU A 235 23.91 50.70 0.22
C GLU A 235 23.98 49.41 -0.61
N SER A 236 25.19 48.99 -0.99
CA SER A 236 25.43 47.73 -1.72
C SER A 236 25.02 46.51 -0.89
N LEU A 237 25.44 46.43 0.38
CA LEU A 237 25.07 45.34 1.28
C LEU A 237 23.56 45.27 1.49
N PHE A 238 22.89 46.42 1.64
CA PHE A 238 21.44 46.47 1.77
C PHE A 238 20.78 45.88 0.52
N ALA A 239 21.18 46.30 -0.68
CA ALA A 239 20.65 45.74 -1.93
C ALA A 239 20.89 44.22 -2.05
N GLN A 240 22.08 43.75 -1.68
CA GLN A 240 22.41 42.32 -1.64
C GLN A 240 21.54 41.56 -0.62
N ALA A 241 21.30 42.14 0.55
CA ALA A 241 20.43 41.56 1.58
C ALA A 241 18.98 41.41 1.09
N ILE A 242 18.46 42.39 0.34
CA ILE A 242 17.14 42.29 -0.30
C ILE A 242 17.09 41.09 -1.23
N GLN A 243 18.11 40.93 -2.08
CA GLN A 243 18.15 39.83 -3.05
C GLN A 243 18.32 38.47 -2.37
N ALA A 244 19.22 38.35 -1.39
CA ALA A 244 19.44 37.13 -0.63
C ALA A 244 18.17 36.71 0.13
N ASN A 245 17.50 37.66 0.79
CA ASN A 245 16.25 37.40 1.50
C ASN A 245 15.14 36.96 0.53
N ARG A 246 15.01 37.62 -0.63
CA ARG A 246 14.06 37.20 -1.67
C ARG A 246 14.36 35.79 -2.17
N ASN A 247 15.61 35.48 -2.47
CA ASN A 247 16.02 34.15 -2.94
C ASN A 247 15.69 33.06 -1.92
N TYR A 248 15.94 33.33 -0.63
CA TYR A 248 15.57 32.43 0.47
C TYR A 248 14.05 32.23 0.55
N LEU A 249 13.28 33.32 0.57
CA LEU A 249 11.82 33.26 0.69
C LEU A 249 11.15 32.61 -0.53
N THR A 250 11.67 32.82 -1.75
CA THR A 250 11.17 32.13 -2.94
C THR A 250 11.38 30.62 -2.82
N LEU A 251 12.56 30.18 -2.38
CA LEU A 251 12.80 28.74 -2.20
C LEU A 251 11.87 28.16 -1.13
N SER A 252 11.81 28.79 0.05
CA SER A 252 11.03 28.30 1.20
C SER A 252 9.51 28.34 0.96
N ASN A 253 8.99 29.48 0.51
CA ASN A 253 7.54 29.73 0.52
C ASN A 253 6.85 29.43 -0.81
N ILE A 254 7.61 29.26 -1.90
CA ILE A 254 7.04 28.98 -3.22
C ILE A 254 7.46 27.60 -3.69
N VAL A 255 8.75 27.32 -3.79
CA VAL A 255 9.24 26.04 -4.35
C VAL A 255 8.91 24.89 -3.40
N ILE A 256 9.42 24.95 -2.16
CA ILE A 256 9.20 23.86 -1.19
C ILE A 256 7.72 23.75 -0.81
N ALA A 257 7.01 24.87 -0.67
CA ALA A 257 5.58 24.86 -0.43
C ALA A 257 4.81 24.24 -1.62
N GLY A 258 5.20 24.57 -2.85
CA GLY A 258 4.62 24.00 -4.07
C GLY A 258 4.83 22.49 -4.15
N ASP A 259 6.06 22.02 -3.94
CA ASP A 259 6.38 20.59 -3.90
C ASP A 259 5.57 19.87 -2.80
N SER A 260 5.34 20.52 -1.65
CA SER A 260 4.53 19.95 -0.56
C SER A 260 3.06 19.80 -0.93
N VAL A 261 2.51 20.77 -1.68
CA VAL A 261 1.14 20.73 -2.21
C VAL A 261 1.01 19.66 -3.30
N GLU A 262 1.97 19.57 -4.21
CA GLU A 262 2.00 18.52 -5.24
C GLU A 262 2.08 17.13 -4.60
N PHE A 263 2.90 16.98 -3.56
CA PHE A 263 3.00 15.73 -2.81
C PHE A 263 1.67 15.38 -2.15
N SER A 264 1.00 16.36 -1.52
CA SER A 264 -0.31 16.18 -0.91
C SER A 264 -1.36 15.74 -1.93
N ALA A 265 -1.32 16.31 -3.15
CA ALA A 265 -2.23 15.94 -4.23
C ALA A 265 -1.98 14.50 -4.71
N LEU A 266 -0.71 14.10 -4.88
CA LEU A 266 -0.36 12.73 -5.22
C LEU A 266 -0.75 11.74 -4.13
N ALA A 267 -0.51 12.08 -2.85
CA ALA A 267 -0.88 11.25 -1.71
C ALA A 267 -2.41 11.04 -1.64
N LYS A 268 -3.18 12.10 -1.85
CA LYS A 268 -4.64 12.03 -1.90
C LYS A 268 -5.12 11.17 -3.08
N LYS A 269 -4.57 11.38 -4.27
CA LYS A 269 -4.90 10.58 -5.45
C LYS A 269 -4.58 9.10 -5.22
N LEU A 270 -3.41 8.79 -4.66
CA LEU A 270 -3.02 7.41 -4.33
C LEU A 270 -3.98 6.76 -3.32
N GLN A 271 -4.48 7.53 -2.36
CA GLN A 271 -5.49 7.05 -1.42
C GLN A 271 -6.83 6.76 -2.11
N GLU A 272 -7.27 7.63 -3.03
CA GLU A 272 -8.47 7.42 -3.84
C GLU A 272 -8.33 6.18 -4.73
N ASP A 273 -7.20 6.05 -5.45
CA ASP A 273 -6.89 4.90 -6.29
C ASP A 273 -6.84 3.59 -5.47
N ALA A 274 -6.24 3.64 -4.28
CA ALA A 274 -6.21 2.51 -3.35
C ALA A 274 -7.62 2.09 -2.89
N LEU A 275 -8.50 3.05 -2.59
CA LEU A 275 -9.88 2.76 -2.19
C LEU A 275 -10.68 2.15 -3.33
N LEU A 276 -10.52 2.65 -4.56
CA LEU A 276 -11.16 2.08 -5.74
C LEU A 276 -10.70 0.64 -5.98
N LEU A 277 -9.40 0.38 -5.89
CA LEU A 277 -8.85 -0.96 -6.04
C LEU A 277 -9.32 -1.92 -4.94
N LEU A 278 -9.40 -1.45 -3.68
CA LEU A 278 -9.95 -2.26 -2.59
C LEU A 278 -11.43 -2.60 -2.82
N SER A 279 -12.21 -1.66 -3.33
CA SER A 279 -13.62 -1.88 -3.69
C SER A 279 -13.74 -2.93 -4.80
N ASP A 280 -12.91 -2.83 -5.84
CA ASP A 280 -12.89 -3.78 -6.96
C ASP A 280 -12.48 -5.20 -6.51
N ILE A 281 -11.44 -5.30 -5.67
CA ILE A 281 -11.01 -6.57 -5.07
C ILE A 281 -12.12 -7.17 -4.21
N SER A 282 -12.79 -6.34 -3.40
CA SER A 282 -13.90 -6.80 -2.55
C SER A 282 -15.06 -7.32 -3.39
N GLN A 283 -15.45 -6.62 -4.46
CA GLN A 283 -16.53 -7.04 -5.35
C GLN A 283 -16.18 -8.34 -6.07
N THR A 284 -15.00 -8.40 -6.69
CA THR A 284 -14.52 -9.59 -7.41
C THR A 284 -14.38 -10.81 -6.48
N SER A 285 -13.98 -10.59 -5.22
CA SER A 285 -13.91 -11.64 -4.20
C SER A 285 -15.31 -12.14 -3.84
N GLN A 286 -16.29 -11.25 -3.66
CA GLN A 286 -17.67 -11.64 -3.37
C GLN A 286 -18.30 -12.42 -4.51
N GLU A 287 -18.09 -11.99 -5.76
CA GLU A 287 -18.54 -12.73 -6.95
C GLU A 287 -17.90 -14.13 -7.02
N SER A 288 -16.61 -14.24 -6.71
CA SER A 288 -15.91 -15.53 -6.67
C SER A 288 -16.42 -16.46 -5.56
N ILE A 289 -16.74 -15.91 -4.38
CA ILE A 289 -17.34 -16.65 -3.26
C ILE A 289 -18.74 -17.15 -3.64
N ASN A 290 -19.59 -16.29 -4.21
CA ASN A 290 -20.94 -16.65 -4.62
C ASN A 290 -20.94 -17.76 -5.68
N ALA A 291 -20.04 -17.67 -6.66
CA ALA A 291 -19.86 -18.70 -7.68
C ALA A 291 -19.40 -20.03 -7.08
N ALA A 292 -18.44 -20.01 -6.16
CA ALA A 292 -17.96 -21.22 -5.46
C ALA A 292 -19.09 -21.87 -4.64
N GLN A 293 -19.87 -21.06 -3.92
CA GLN A 293 -21.01 -21.53 -3.14
C GLN A 293 -22.08 -22.18 -4.03
N THR A 294 -22.35 -21.59 -5.20
CA THR A 294 -23.28 -22.16 -6.19
C THR A 294 -22.80 -23.54 -6.68
N VAL A 295 -21.51 -23.68 -7.00
CA VAL A 295 -20.92 -24.97 -7.42
C VAL A 295 -21.04 -26.02 -6.31
N ILE A 296 -20.77 -25.63 -5.06
CA ILE A 296 -20.91 -26.53 -3.90
C ILE A 296 -22.36 -26.98 -3.73
N GLN A 297 -23.32 -26.05 -3.78
CA GLN A 297 -24.75 -26.35 -3.61
C GLN A 297 -25.27 -27.29 -4.70
N VAL A 298 -24.95 -27.02 -5.97
CA VAL A 298 -25.34 -27.85 -7.10
C VAL A 298 -24.71 -29.24 -7.01
N SER A 299 -23.42 -29.32 -6.67
CA SER A 299 -22.73 -30.60 -6.51
C SER A 299 -23.28 -31.42 -5.34
N LEU A 300 -23.59 -30.78 -4.21
CA LEU A 300 -24.19 -31.45 -3.06
C LEU A 300 -25.57 -32.00 -3.42
N PHE A 301 -26.40 -31.19 -4.09
CA PHE A 301 -27.72 -31.62 -4.56
C PHE A 301 -27.62 -32.83 -5.50
N LEU A 302 -26.70 -32.78 -6.48
CA LEU A 302 -26.49 -33.86 -7.44
C LEU A 302 -25.95 -35.13 -6.75
N SER A 303 -25.01 -34.98 -5.83
CA SER A 303 -24.41 -36.06 -5.06
C SER A 303 -25.44 -36.78 -4.18
N VAL A 304 -26.24 -36.02 -3.43
CA VAL A 304 -27.32 -36.58 -2.59
C VAL A 304 -28.35 -37.29 -3.45
N THR A 305 -28.77 -36.68 -4.56
CA THR A 305 -29.71 -37.29 -5.51
C THR A 305 -29.17 -38.61 -6.07
N LEU A 306 -27.91 -38.63 -6.49
CA LEU A 306 -27.25 -39.84 -6.99
C LEU A 306 -27.19 -40.94 -5.93
N PHE A 307 -26.86 -40.59 -4.67
CA PHE A 307 -26.85 -41.54 -3.57
C PHE A 307 -28.23 -42.13 -3.27
N ILE A 308 -29.28 -41.32 -3.30
CA ILE A 308 -30.66 -41.80 -3.10
C ILE A 308 -31.04 -42.76 -4.24
N LEU A 309 -30.77 -42.40 -5.49
CA LEU A 309 -31.05 -43.26 -6.65
C LEU A 309 -30.27 -44.58 -6.57
N PHE A 310 -28.99 -44.52 -6.19
CA PHE A 310 -28.16 -45.70 -6.01
C PHE A 310 -28.66 -46.59 -4.87
N ALA A 311 -29.04 -46.01 -3.73
CA ALA A 311 -29.58 -46.75 -2.58
C ALA A 311 -30.90 -47.46 -2.93
N LEU A 312 -31.80 -46.78 -3.65
CA LEU A 312 -33.04 -47.38 -4.15
C LEU A 312 -32.74 -48.51 -5.13
N PHE A 313 -31.86 -48.28 -6.12
CA PHE A 313 -31.43 -49.30 -7.07
C PHE A 313 -30.87 -50.53 -6.34
N PHE A 314 -29.93 -50.32 -5.42
CA PHE A 314 -29.28 -51.38 -4.64
C PHE A 314 -30.31 -52.17 -3.81
N HIS A 315 -31.21 -51.48 -3.09
CA HIS A 315 -32.23 -52.12 -2.28
C HIS A 315 -33.18 -52.99 -3.13
N PHE A 316 -33.75 -52.42 -4.20
CA PHE A 316 -34.78 -53.10 -4.99
C PHE A 316 -34.22 -54.17 -5.94
N HIS A 317 -33.05 -53.94 -6.54
CA HIS A 317 -32.52 -54.81 -7.60
C HIS A 317 -31.49 -55.82 -7.12
N ILE A 318 -30.78 -55.53 -6.01
CA ILE A 318 -29.71 -56.38 -5.49
C ILE A 318 -30.17 -57.05 -4.19
N ILE A 319 -30.40 -56.28 -3.12
CA ILE A 319 -30.73 -56.85 -1.79
C ILE A 319 -31.98 -57.73 -1.87
N LYS A 320 -33.08 -57.24 -2.47
CA LYS A 320 -34.30 -58.05 -2.57
C LYS A 320 -34.11 -59.33 -3.38
N ALA A 321 -33.33 -59.29 -4.46
CA ALA A 321 -33.10 -60.47 -5.30
C ALA A 321 -32.20 -61.50 -4.58
N ILE A 322 -31.17 -61.05 -3.87
CA ILE A 322 -30.34 -61.90 -3.01
C ILE A 322 -31.20 -62.52 -1.89
N ASN A 323 -32.06 -61.73 -1.24
CA ASN A 323 -32.96 -62.24 -0.20
C ASN A 323 -33.92 -63.31 -0.75
N ARG A 324 -34.52 -63.10 -1.93
CA ARG A 324 -35.37 -64.10 -2.59
C ARG A 324 -34.61 -65.40 -2.87
N LEU A 325 -33.41 -65.31 -3.44
CA LEU A 325 -32.56 -66.48 -3.66
C LEU A 325 -32.19 -67.19 -2.35
N THR A 326 -31.90 -66.42 -1.30
CA THR A 326 -31.58 -66.96 0.03
C THR A 326 -32.74 -67.76 0.60
N VAL A 327 -33.98 -67.27 0.45
CA VAL A 327 -35.19 -68.00 0.86
C VAL A 327 -35.31 -69.31 0.08
N SER A 328 -35.18 -69.30 -1.24
CA SER A 328 -35.21 -70.53 -2.05
C SER A 328 -34.14 -71.55 -1.63
N PHE A 329 -32.91 -71.10 -1.39
CA PHE A 329 -31.82 -71.97 -0.92
C PHE A 329 -32.09 -72.55 0.47
N ARG A 330 -32.67 -71.78 1.40
CA ARG A 330 -33.06 -72.30 2.72
C ARG A 330 -34.10 -73.41 2.59
N SER A 331 -35.08 -73.27 1.69
CA SER A 331 -36.04 -74.36 1.42
C SER A 331 -35.36 -75.61 0.90
N PHE A 332 -34.39 -75.48 -0.02
CA PHE A 332 -33.63 -76.62 -0.55
C PHE A 332 -32.80 -77.32 0.53
N LEU A 333 -32.17 -76.57 1.43
CA LEU A 333 -31.42 -77.13 2.57
C LEU A 333 -32.33 -77.89 3.54
N ASN A 334 -33.58 -77.44 3.69
CA ASN A 334 -34.60 -78.11 4.51
C ASN A 334 -35.30 -79.28 3.79
N GLY A 335 -34.86 -79.62 2.56
CA GLY A 335 -35.39 -80.74 1.78
C GLY A 335 -36.67 -80.44 0.98
N ASP A 336 -37.13 -79.19 0.96
CA ASP A 336 -38.25 -78.74 0.12
C ASP A 336 -37.73 -78.20 -1.22
N PHE A 337 -37.69 -79.09 -2.22
CA PHE A 337 -37.29 -78.75 -3.58
C PHE A 337 -38.44 -78.20 -4.44
N SER A 338 -39.66 -78.11 -3.91
CA SER A 338 -40.81 -77.55 -4.64
C SER A 338 -40.83 -76.02 -4.66
N ALA A 339 -40.00 -75.38 -3.83
CA ALA A 339 -39.92 -73.93 -3.73
C ALA A 339 -39.51 -73.27 -5.06
N ASN A 340 -40.26 -72.24 -5.46
CA ASN A 340 -39.98 -71.47 -6.66
C ASN A 340 -38.65 -70.70 -6.53
N ILE A 341 -37.88 -70.63 -7.62
CA ILE A 341 -36.66 -69.82 -7.71
C ILE A 341 -37.02 -68.54 -8.46
N ALA A 342 -37.04 -67.43 -7.74
CA ALA A 342 -37.26 -66.13 -8.34
C ALA A 342 -36.07 -65.74 -9.26
N ASP A 343 -36.32 -64.81 -10.19
CA ASP A 343 -35.27 -64.10 -10.93
C ASP A 343 -34.42 -64.93 -11.93
N ILE A 344 -34.85 -66.14 -12.32
CA ILE A 344 -34.12 -67.01 -13.28
C ILE A 344 -33.84 -66.34 -14.64
N ASN A 345 -34.76 -65.48 -15.09
CA ASN A 345 -34.69 -64.83 -16.41
C ASN A 345 -33.85 -63.54 -16.43
N ARG A 346 -33.18 -63.19 -15.33
CA ARG A 346 -32.28 -62.03 -15.31
C ARG A 346 -31.01 -62.34 -16.13
N GLU A 347 -30.49 -61.30 -16.78
CA GLU A 347 -29.27 -61.38 -17.60
C GLU A 347 -28.01 -60.89 -16.86
N ASP A 348 -28.11 -60.60 -15.56
CA ASP A 348 -27.01 -60.15 -14.71
C ASP A 348 -26.45 -61.28 -13.82
N GLU A 349 -25.44 -60.98 -13.01
CA GLU A 349 -24.75 -61.91 -12.11
C GLU A 349 -25.74 -62.61 -11.15
N ILE A 350 -26.82 -61.92 -10.74
CA ILE A 350 -27.87 -62.50 -9.90
C ILE A 350 -28.70 -63.51 -10.70
N GLY A 351 -29.00 -63.22 -11.97
CA GLY A 351 -29.64 -64.19 -12.88
C GLY A 351 -28.81 -65.45 -13.10
N PHE A 352 -27.49 -65.31 -13.27
CA PHE A 352 -26.59 -66.46 -13.35
C PHE A 352 -26.61 -67.29 -12.06
N LEU A 353 -26.64 -66.66 -10.88
CA LEU A 353 -26.81 -67.36 -9.60
C LEU A 353 -28.17 -68.08 -9.50
N ALA A 354 -29.25 -67.45 -9.96
CA ALA A 354 -30.59 -68.07 -9.98
C ALA A 354 -30.63 -69.31 -10.90
N GLN A 355 -30.00 -69.24 -12.08
CA GLN A 355 -29.90 -70.36 -13.00
C GLN A 355 -29.05 -71.51 -12.43
N ALA A 356 -27.95 -71.20 -11.75
CA ALA A 356 -27.14 -72.19 -11.04
C ALA A 356 -27.94 -72.85 -9.91
N ALA A 357 -28.70 -72.07 -9.13
CA ALA A 357 -29.59 -72.57 -8.10
C ALA A 357 -30.64 -73.54 -8.68
N ASN A 358 -31.21 -73.23 -9.86
CA ASN A 358 -32.17 -74.11 -10.52
C ASN A 358 -31.54 -75.42 -10.98
N LYS A 359 -30.33 -75.39 -11.53
CA LYS A 359 -29.58 -76.62 -11.87
C LYS A 359 -29.29 -77.45 -10.62
N PHE A 360 -28.92 -76.82 -9.50
CA PHE A 360 -28.70 -77.50 -8.23
C PHE A 360 -29.98 -78.14 -7.67
N ARG A 361 -31.12 -77.46 -7.73
CA ARG A 361 -32.44 -78.02 -7.36
C ARG A 361 -32.75 -79.28 -8.14
N VAL A 362 -32.67 -79.23 -9.48
CA VAL A 362 -32.95 -80.37 -10.37
C VAL A 362 -32.03 -81.56 -10.09
N LEU A 363 -30.74 -81.31 -9.80
CA LEU A 363 -29.80 -82.37 -9.43
C LEU A 363 -30.16 -83.03 -8.10
N ASN A 364 -30.51 -82.24 -7.08
CA ASN A 364 -30.89 -82.80 -5.78
C ASN A 364 -32.22 -83.54 -5.81
N GLU A 365 -33.21 -83.07 -6.57
CA GLU A 365 -34.46 -83.80 -6.82
C GLU A 365 -34.17 -85.19 -7.40
N ARG A 366 -33.32 -85.26 -8.44
CA ARG A 366 -32.89 -86.53 -9.04
C ARG A 366 -32.14 -87.43 -8.06
N LEU A 367 -31.29 -86.87 -7.20
CA LEU A 367 -30.57 -87.62 -6.16
C LEU A 367 -31.52 -88.19 -5.08
N VAL A 368 -32.51 -87.40 -4.65
CA VAL A 368 -33.53 -87.85 -3.69
C VAL A 368 -34.41 -88.93 -4.31
N GLU A 369 -34.82 -88.78 -5.57
CA GLU A 369 -35.53 -89.82 -6.31
C GLU A 369 -34.70 -91.10 -6.47
N ALA A 370 -33.42 -90.98 -6.82
CA ALA A 370 -32.50 -92.11 -6.93
C ALA A 370 -32.34 -92.84 -5.59
N LYS A 371 -32.15 -92.11 -4.48
CA LYS A 371 -32.09 -92.69 -3.13
C LYS A 371 -33.41 -93.35 -2.71
N LYS A 372 -34.56 -92.78 -3.06
CA LYS A 372 -35.88 -93.39 -2.82
C LYS A 372 -36.04 -94.68 -3.63
N ARG A 373 -35.57 -94.74 -4.88
CA ARG A 373 -35.55 -95.97 -5.70
C ARG A 373 -34.62 -97.03 -5.11
N GLN A 374 -33.46 -96.64 -4.58
CA GLN A 374 -32.52 -97.53 -3.90
C GLN A 374 -33.10 -98.07 -2.56
N ARG A 375 -33.77 -97.23 -1.77
CA ARG A 375 -34.44 -97.63 -0.51
C ARG A 375 -35.70 -98.46 -0.70
N LYS A 376 -36.35 -98.41 -1.88
CA LYS A 376 -37.44 -99.33 -2.27
C LYS A 376 -36.92 -100.69 -2.73
N HIS A 377 -35.61 -100.85 -2.88
CA HIS A 377 -34.91 -102.12 -3.10
C HIS A 377 -33.78 -102.33 -2.07
N PRO A 378 -34.07 -102.48 -0.76
CA PRO A 378 -33.09 -103.04 0.15
C PRO A 378 -33.12 -104.56 -0.03
N GLU A 379 -32.05 -105.14 -0.57
CA GLU A 379 -31.75 -106.58 -0.56
C GLU A 379 -32.92 -107.54 -0.86
N SER A 380 -32.95 -108.06 -2.09
CA SER A 380 -33.14 -109.50 -2.24
C SER A 380 -31.93 -110.07 -2.98
N ASN A 381 -31.10 -110.74 -2.17
CA ASN A 381 -30.27 -111.91 -2.50
C ASN A 381 -28.89 -111.70 -3.12
N LEU A 382 -27.90 -111.77 -2.22
CA LEU A 382 -26.85 -112.80 -2.22
C LEU A 382 -27.33 -114.14 -2.83
N ASN A 383 -26.61 -114.66 -3.85
CA ASN A 383 -25.83 -115.90 -3.78
C ASN A 383 -25.42 -116.44 -5.17
N PHE A 384 -24.15 -116.86 -5.25
CA PHE A 384 -23.42 -117.61 -6.28
C PHE A 384 -23.19 -116.99 -7.66
#